data_AF-A0A961CC18-F1
#
_entry.id   AF-A0A961CC18-F1
#
_cell.length_a   1.000
_cell.length_b   1.000
_cell.length_c   1.000
_cell.angle_alpha   90.00
_cell.angle_beta   90.00
_cell.angle_gamma   90.00
#
_symmetry.space_group_name_H-M   'P 1'
#
loop_
_entity.id
_entity.type
_entity.pdbx_description
1 polymer ?
#
loop_
_entity_poly.entity_id
_entity_poly.type
_entity_poly.pdbx_seq_one_letter_code
_entity_poly.pdbx_strand_id
1 'polypeptide(L)'
;MMASNIGFWIVSAVLIGSGATKVTQPEPFGKFIADSTGRTIDVGLVRVVAALEMILGLAGLTFGGRVTAGLIGAVYLIFTVVVATAMRSGAETCGCFGAASTKPKPAHLWMNVASAVVAAVALALDAPGLADGLSGQGGMAVVILIAVVLGTAGVFFVDTR
;
A
#
# COMPACT_ATOMS: atom_id res chain seq x y z
N MET A 1 -21.49 -2.64 0.26
CA MET A 1 -20.84 -2.93 -1.04
C MET A 1 -20.11 -1.72 -1.60
N MET A 2 -20.72 -0.54 -1.71
CA MET A 2 -20.04 0.63 -2.29
C MET A 2 -18.81 1.10 -1.48
N ALA A 3 -18.94 1.21 -0.16
CA ALA A 3 -17.83 1.64 0.70
C ALA A 3 -16.64 0.65 0.73
N SER A 4 -16.90 -0.66 0.66
CA SER A 4 -15.86 -1.69 0.62
C SER A 4 -15.04 -1.63 -0.67
N ASN A 5 -15.67 -1.26 -1.79
CA ASN A 5 -14.99 -1.12 -3.09
C ASN A 5 -14.06 0.10 -3.11
N ILE A 6 -14.55 1.24 -2.58
CA ILE A 6 -13.75 2.48 -2.47
C ILE A 6 -12.49 2.25 -1.64
N GLY A 7 -12.63 1.62 -0.47
CA GLY A 7 -11.50 1.27 0.38
C GLY A 7 -10.47 0.42 -0.36
N PHE A 8 -10.93 -0.62 -1.07
CA PHE A 8 -10.04 -1.51 -1.83
C PHE A 8 -9.27 -0.77 -2.94
N TRP A 9 -9.91 0.16 -3.63
CA TRP A 9 -9.25 0.97 -4.65
C TRP A 9 -8.24 1.96 -4.04
N ILE A 10 -8.55 2.53 -2.88
CA ILE A 10 -7.61 3.38 -2.14
C ILE A 10 -6.34 2.60 -1.78
N VAL A 11 -6.47 1.43 -1.16
CA VAL A 11 -5.29 0.63 -0.74
C VAL A 11 -4.51 0.11 -1.94
N SER A 12 -5.19 -0.23 -3.04
CA SER A 12 -4.53 -0.60 -4.29
C SER A 12 -3.72 0.57 -4.87
N ALA A 13 -4.30 1.78 -4.89
CA ALA A 13 -3.63 2.99 -5.36
C ALA A 13 -2.46 3.42 -4.45
N VAL A 14 -2.61 3.26 -3.12
CA VAL A 14 -1.51 3.49 -2.17
C VAL A 14 -0.36 2.54 -2.43
N LEU A 15 -0.65 1.25 -2.67
CA LEU A 15 0.37 0.25 -2.98
C LEU A 15 1.12 0.59 -4.29
N ILE A 16 0.42 1.09 -5.31
CA ILE A 16 1.06 1.59 -6.55
C ILE A 16 2.05 2.70 -6.24
N GLY A 17 1.64 3.72 -5.48
CA GLY A 17 2.53 4.84 -5.17
C GLY A 17 3.69 4.43 -4.26
N SER A 18 3.45 3.55 -3.28
CA SER A 18 4.51 3.00 -2.40
C SER A 18 5.53 2.22 -3.23
N GLY A 19 5.09 1.37 -4.16
CA GLY A 19 5.96 0.66 -5.09
C GLY A 19 6.74 1.62 -5.99
N ALA A 20 6.06 2.60 -6.61
CA ALA A 20 6.69 3.57 -7.49
C ALA A 20 7.81 4.37 -6.80
N THR A 21 7.54 4.87 -5.59
CA THR A 21 8.56 5.60 -4.79
C THR A 21 9.75 4.71 -4.46
N LYS A 22 9.53 3.46 -4.02
CA LYS A 22 10.62 2.49 -3.75
C LYS A 22 11.40 2.06 -4.98
N VAL A 23 10.78 1.94 -6.16
CA VAL A 23 11.49 1.66 -7.42
C VAL A 23 12.46 2.80 -7.74
N THR A 24 12.01 4.05 -7.60
CA THR A 24 12.84 5.23 -7.90
C THR A 24 13.91 5.49 -6.86
N GLN A 25 13.61 5.25 -5.58
CA GLN A 25 14.46 5.59 -4.43
C GLN A 25 14.48 4.42 -3.43
N PRO A 26 15.20 3.33 -3.75
CA PRO A 26 15.26 2.11 -2.94
C PRO A 26 16.15 2.24 -1.69
N GLU A 27 17.00 3.26 -1.60
CA GLU A 27 18.03 3.42 -0.58
C GLU A 27 17.47 3.45 0.85
N PRO A 28 16.35 4.15 1.15
CA PRO A 28 15.79 4.18 2.51
C PRO A 28 15.36 2.81 3.02
N PHE A 29 14.82 1.96 2.15
CA PHE A 29 14.47 0.58 2.53
C PHE A 29 15.73 -0.27 2.73
N GLY A 30 16.73 -0.12 1.86
CA GLY A 30 18.03 -0.77 2.04
C GLY A 30 18.72 -0.39 3.35
N LYS A 31 18.67 0.90 3.71
CA LYS A 31 19.16 1.41 4.99
C LYS A 31 18.42 0.81 6.18
N PHE A 32 17.09 0.76 6.13
CA PHE A 32 16.29 0.11 7.18
C PHE A 32 16.71 -1.35 7.40
N ILE A 33 16.91 -2.12 6.33
CA ILE A 33 17.34 -3.52 6.42
C ILE A 33 18.74 -3.62 7.03
N ALA A 34 19.68 -2.78 6.61
CA ALA A 34 21.02 -2.72 7.15
C ALA A 34 21.02 -2.38 8.65
N ASP A 35 20.28 -1.34 9.05
CA ASP A 35 20.18 -0.89 10.43
C ASP A 35 19.49 -1.94 11.33
N SER A 36 18.50 -2.67 10.81
CA SER A 36 17.71 -3.62 11.60
C SER A 36 18.27 -5.04 11.67
N THR A 37 19.08 -5.44 10.68
CA THR A 37 19.58 -6.83 10.56
C THR A 37 21.10 -6.95 10.51
N GLY A 38 21.82 -5.83 10.35
CA GLY A 38 23.27 -5.82 10.10
C GLY A 38 23.67 -6.32 8.70
N ARG A 39 22.70 -6.55 7.80
CA ARG A 39 22.94 -7.05 6.44
C ARG A 39 22.53 -6.03 5.40
N THR A 40 23.34 -5.89 4.35
CA THR A 40 22.94 -5.11 3.18
C THR A 40 22.04 -5.96 2.27
N ILE A 41 21.08 -5.31 1.63
CA ILE A 41 20.23 -5.91 0.59
C ILE A 41 20.61 -5.30 -0.75
N ASP A 42 20.58 -6.10 -1.81
CA ASP A 42 20.83 -5.65 -3.16
C ASP A 42 19.76 -4.64 -3.61
N VAL A 43 20.19 -3.53 -4.20
CA VAL A 43 19.31 -2.46 -4.68
C VAL A 43 18.42 -2.94 -5.83
N GLY A 44 18.93 -3.81 -6.70
CA GLY A 44 18.17 -4.43 -7.77
C GLY A 44 17.02 -5.26 -7.22
N LEU A 45 17.27 -6.06 -6.18
CA LEU A 45 16.24 -6.84 -5.50
C LEU A 45 15.15 -5.96 -4.88
N VAL A 46 15.52 -4.86 -4.21
CA VAL A 46 14.53 -3.90 -3.66
C VAL A 46 13.65 -3.33 -4.77
N ARG A 47 14.24 -2.96 -5.92
CA ARG A 47 13.48 -2.46 -7.08
C ARG A 47 12.55 -3.51 -7.66
N VAL A 48 12.98 -4.77 -7.76
CA VAL A 48 12.14 -5.87 -8.26
C VAL A 48 10.94 -6.08 -7.35
N VAL A 49 11.14 -6.14 -6.03
CA VAL A 49 10.05 -6.28 -5.06
C VAL A 49 9.10 -5.08 -5.14
N ALA A 50 9.63 -3.86 -5.21
CA ALA A 50 8.82 -2.65 -5.35
C ALA A 50 8.04 -2.59 -6.67
N ALA A 51 8.59 -3.10 -7.77
CA ALA A 51 7.88 -3.22 -9.03
C ALA A 51 6.74 -4.25 -8.93
N LEU A 52 6.95 -5.36 -8.23
CA LEU A 52 5.89 -6.36 -7.98
C LEU A 52 4.76 -5.78 -7.13
N GLU A 53 5.07 -4.99 -6.10
CA GLU A 53 4.06 -4.26 -5.33
C GLU A 53 3.24 -3.33 -6.23
N MET A 54 3.92 -2.55 -7.08
CA MET A 54 3.26 -1.63 -8.02
C MET A 54 2.36 -2.37 -9.01
N ILE A 55 2.85 -3.47 -9.60
CA ILE A 55 2.08 -4.32 -10.52
C ILE A 55 0.88 -4.93 -9.82
N LEU A 56 1.04 -5.38 -8.57
CA LEU A 56 -0.04 -5.96 -7.79
C LEU A 56 -1.13 -4.92 -7.47
N GLY A 57 -0.75 -3.70 -7.10
CA GLY A 57 -1.71 -2.60 -6.92
C GLY A 57 -2.45 -2.25 -8.21
N LEU A 58 -1.75 -2.24 -9.36
CA LEU A 58 -2.38 -2.06 -10.67
C LEU A 58 -3.36 -3.19 -11.00
N ALA A 59 -2.99 -4.44 -10.70
CA ALA A 59 -3.86 -5.60 -10.91
C ALA A 59 -5.12 -5.52 -10.03
N GLY A 60 -4.98 -5.08 -8.77
CA GLY A 60 -6.12 -4.84 -7.87
C GLY A 60 -7.07 -3.77 -8.39
N LEU A 61 -6.55 -2.63 -8.88
CA LEU A 61 -7.38 -1.60 -9.50
C LEU A 61 -8.03 -2.05 -10.81
N THR A 62 -7.34 -2.84 -11.64
CA THR A 62 -7.82 -3.19 -12.98
C THR A 62 -8.80 -4.34 -12.94
N PHE A 63 -8.48 -5.42 -12.22
CA PHE A 63 -9.23 -6.67 -12.25
C PHE A 63 -10.01 -6.92 -10.95
N GLY A 64 -9.53 -6.40 -9.83
CA GLY A 64 -10.04 -6.75 -8.51
C GLY A 64 -10.01 -8.25 -8.26
N GLY A 65 -11.03 -8.75 -7.58
CA GLY A 65 -11.25 -10.15 -7.29
C GLY A 65 -10.49 -10.69 -6.08
N ARG A 66 -10.87 -11.90 -5.65
CA ARG A 66 -10.31 -12.56 -4.45
C ARG A 66 -8.78 -12.67 -4.45
N VAL A 67 -8.18 -13.06 -5.57
CA VAL A 67 -6.73 -13.32 -5.63
C VAL A 67 -5.93 -12.05 -5.39
N THR A 68 -6.25 -10.96 -6.08
CA THR A 68 -5.54 -9.69 -5.90
C THR A 68 -5.78 -9.12 -4.50
N ALA A 69 -7.02 -9.20 -3.98
CA ALA A 69 -7.35 -8.77 -2.63
C ALA A 69 -6.56 -9.53 -1.55
N GLY A 70 -6.44 -10.85 -1.67
CA GLY A 70 -5.65 -11.67 -0.76
C GLY A 70 -4.16 -11.33 -0.79
N LEU A 71 -3.59 -11.15 -1.98
CA LEU A 71 -2.19 -10.78 -2.15
C LEU A 71 -1.89 -9.36 -1.61
N ILE A 72 -2.74 -8.38 -1.91
CA ILE A 72 -2.62 -7.02 -1.39
C ILE A 72 -2.71 -7.01 0.13
N GLY A 73 -3.66 -7.76 0.71
CA GLY A 73 -3.78 -7.93 2.15
C GLY A 73 -2.52 -8.50 2.78
N ALA A 74 -1.92 -9.53 2.16
CA ALA A 74 -0.66 -10.10 2.61
C ALA A 74 0.50 -9.08 2.59
N VAL A 75 0.59 -8.25 1.54
CA VAL A 75 1.60 -7.19 1.46
C VAL A 75 1.43 -6.16 2.58
N TYR A 76 0.20 -5.72 2.88
CA TYR A 76 -0.06 -4.81 3.99
C TYR A 76 0.26 -5.42 5.36
N LEU A 77 0.07 -6.72 5.54
CA LEU A 77 0.52 -7.43 6.74
C LEU A 77 2.05 -7.45 6.84
N ILE A 78 2.75 -7.66 5.73
CA ILE A 78 4.21 -7.56 5.68
C ILE A 78 4.66 -6.14 6.05
N PHE A 79 4.03 -5.09 5.50
CA PHE A 79 4.33 -3.71 5.87
C PHE A 79 4.06 -3.43 7.36
N THR A 80 3.01 -4.01 7.92
CA THR A 80 2.72 -3.94 9.36
C THR A 80 3.88 -4.50 10.17
N VAL A 81 4.40 -5.68 9.80
CA VAL A 81 5.56 -6.31 10.47
C VAL A 81 6.83 -5.46 10.30
N VAL A 82 7.07 -4.91 9.10
CA VAL A 82 8.21 -4.04 8.82
C VAL A 82 8.17 -2.78 9.70
N VAL A 83 7.03 -2.08 9.76
CA VAL A 83 6.84 -0.89 10.59
C VAL A 83 6.99 -1.23 12.07
N ALA A 84 6.38 -2.32 12.55
CA ALA A 84 6.52 -2.76 13.94
C ALA A 84 7.99 -3.07 14.30
N THR A 85 8.73 -3.68 13.38
CA THR A 85 10.17 -3.97 13.56
C THR A 85 10.99 -2.69 13.61
N ALA A 86 10.74 -1.76 12.69
CA ALA A 86 11.41 -0.47 12.63
C ALA A 86 11.15 0.38 13.90
N MET A 87 9.91 0.36 14.42
CA MET A 87 9.58 1.01 15.69
C MET A 87 10.33 0.39 16.87
N ARG A 88 10.47 -0.94 16.90
CA ARG A 88 11.17 -1.64 17.98
C ARG A 88 12.69 -1.44 17.93
N SER A 89 13.28 -1.33 16.75
CA SER A 89 14.72 -1.07 16.58
C SER A 89 15.09 0.41 16.73
N GLY A 90 14.10 1.30 16.83
CA GLY A 90 14.34 2.75 16.87
C GLY A 90 14.83 3.32 15.55
N ALA A 91 14.56 2.64 14.42
CA ALA A 91 14.99 3.08 13.11
C ALA A 91 14.42 4.46 12.74
N GLU A 92 15.24 5.29 12.09
CA GLU A 92 14.82 6.62 11.63
C GLU A 92 13.89 6.56 10.41
N THR A 93 13.81 5.42 9.73
CA THR A 93 12.90 5.18 8.60
C THR A 93 12.56 3.69 8.47
N CYS A 94 11.36 3.38 7.99
CA CYS A 94 11.00 2.02 7.53
C CYS A 94 11.23 1.81 6.02
N GLY A 95 11.45 2.88 5.25
CA GLY A 95 11.66 2.84 3.80
C GLY A 95 10.45 2.39 2.96
N CYS A 96 9.27 2.16 3.54
CA CYS A 96 8.08 1.69 2.83
C CYS A 96 7.58 2.64 1.73
N PHE A 97 7.92 3.93 1.78
CA PHE A 97 7.53 4.95 0.80
C PHE A 97 8.76 5.61 0.15
N GLY A 98 9.88 4.89 0.02
CA GLY A 98 11.11 5.45 -0.53
C GLY A 98 11.58 6.66 0.29
N ALA A 99 12.02 7.74 -0.37
CA ALA A 99 12.51 8.94 0.33
C ALA A 99 11.43 9.75 1.05
N ALA A 100 10.14 9.48 0.78
CA ALA A 100 9.05 10.11 1.52
C ALA A 100 8.79 9.44 2.89
N SER A 101 9.48 8.34 3.19
CA SER A 101 9.34 7.62 4.45
C SER A 101 9.85 8.46 5.63
N THR A 102 9.03 8.59 6.67
CA THR A 102 9.41 9.25 7.92
C THR A 102 9.66 8.25 9.04
N LYS A 103 10.04 8.77 10.21
CA LYS A 103 10.23 7.98 11.42
C LYS A 103 8.96 7.19 11.73
N PRO A 104 9.03 5.86 11.85
CA PRO A 104 7.87 5.01 12.12
C PRO A 104 7.11 5.40 13.40
N LYS A 105 5.79 5.55 13.29
CA LYS A 105 4.88 5.88 14.40
C LYS A 105 3.74 4.86 14.47
N PRO A 106 3.03 4.76 15.62
CA PRO A 106 1.85 3.90 15.75
C PRO A 106 0.78 4.15 14.67
N ALA A 107 0.67 5.37 14.15
CA ALA A 107 -0.26 5.71 13.07
C ALA A 107 0.00 4.88 11.80
N HIS A 108 1.26 4.69 11.40
CA HIS A 108 1.63 3.89 10.21
C HIS A 108 1.27 2.41 10.41
N LEU A 109 1.45 1.90 11.64
CA LEU A 109 1.08 0.55 12.00
C LEU A 109 -0.44 0.35 11.85
N TRP A 110 -1.24 1.25 12.44
CA TRP A 110 -2.69 1.19 12.35
C TRP A 110 -3.20 1.36 10.92
N MET A 111 -2.55 2.21 10.11
CA MET A 111 -2.91 2.39 8.71
C MET A 111 -2.69 1.11 7.89
N ASN A 112 -1.57 0.42 8.10
CA ASN A 112 -1.31 -0.86 7.44
C ASN A 112 -2.29 -1.95 7.89
N VAL A 113 -2.62 -2.02 9.18
CA VAL A 113 -3.62 -2.97 9.72
C VAL A 113 -5.01 -2.67 9.13
N ALA A 114 -5.43 -1.40 9.09
CA ALA A 114 -6.70 -1.00 8.50
C ALA A 114 -6.75 -1.35 7.01
N SER A 115 -5.65 -1.12 6.29
CA SER A 115 -5.53 -1.48 4.87
C SER A 115 -5.62 -2.99 4.64
N ALA A 116 -4.99 -3.79 5.51
CA ALA A 116 -5.12 -5.25 5.46
C ALA A 116 -6.56 -5.72 5.75
N VAL A 117 -7.27 -5.09 6.69
CA VAL A 117 -8.68 -5.37 6.97
C VAL A 117 -9.57 -5.03 5.76
N VAL A 118 -9.33 -3.87 5.13
CA VAL A 118 -10.03 -3.48 3.90
C VAL A 118 -9.81 -4.52 2.80
N ALA A 119 -8.58 -4.99 2.61
CA ALA A 119 -8.26 -6.04 1.64
C ALA A 119 -8.92 -7.38 2.01
N ALA A 120 -9.01 -7.74 3.29
CA ALA A 120 -9.70 -8.94 3.75
C ALA A 120 -11.21 -8.88 3.51
N VAL A 121 -11.84 -7.71 3.70
CA VAL A 121 -13.25 -7.48 3.36
C VAL A 121 -13.45 -7.59 1.85
N ALA A 122 -12.56 -7.00 1.05
CA ALA A 122 -12.58 -7.11 -0.41
C ALA A 122 -12.42 -8.57 -0.89
N LEU A 123 -11.57 -9.35 -0.23
CA LEU A 123 -11.40 -10.78 -0.47
C LEU A 123 -12.69 -11.55 -0.19
N ALA A 124 -13.36 -11.28 0.94
CA ALA A 124 -14.60 -11.96 1.30
C ALA A 124 -15.76 -11.62 0.36
N LEU A 125 -15.82 -10.36 -0.11
CA LEU A 125 -16.90 -9.84 -0.95
C LEU A 125 -16.63 -9.92 -2.45
N ASP A 126 -15.46 -10.40 -2.87
CA ASP A 126 -15.02 -10.44 -4.27
C ASP A 126 -15.12 -9.06 -4.96
N ALA A 127 -14.44 -8.07 -4.38
CA ALA A 127 -14.53 -6.68 -4.83
C ALA A 127 -14.10 -6.53 -6.31
N PRO A 128 -14.87 -5.80 -7.13
CA PRO A 128 -14.55 -5.62 -8.55
C PRO A 128 -13.39 -4.66 -8.77
N GLY A 129 -12.82 -4.71 -9.97
CA GLY A 129 -11.94 -3.65 -10.48
C GLY A 129 -12.65 -2.29 -10.55
N LEU A 130 -11.86 -1.23 -10.66
CA LEU A 130 -12.33 0.15 -10.65
C LEU A 130 -13.31 0.43 -11.79
N ALA A 131 -12.97 0.07 -13.02
CA ALA A 131 -13.81 0.32 -14.19
C ALA A 131 -15.17 -0.39 -14.08
N ASP A 132 -15.15 -1.68 -13.69
CA ASP A 132 -16.36 -2.48 -13.51
C ASP A 132 -17.23 -1.94 -12.38
N GLY A 133 -16.64 -1.56 -11.25
CA GLY A 133 -17.38 -1.00 -10.11
C GLY A 133 -17.95 0.41 -10.35
N LEU A 134 -17.39 1.15 -11.30
CA LEU A 134 -17.89 2.45 -11.75
C LEU A 134 -18.92 2.35 -12.88
N SER A 135 -19.01 1.19 -13.54
CA SER A 135 -19.98 0.96 -14.61
C SER A 135 -21.41 1.19 -14.09
N GLY A 136 -22.20 1.97 -14.84
CA GLY A 136 -23.59 2.29 -14.46
C GLY A 136 -23.77 3.35 -13.36
N GLN A 137 -22.69 3.93 -12.80
CA GLN A 137 -22.80 4.90 -11.70
C GLN A 137 -23.09 6.35 -12.17
N GLY A 138 -23.04 6.63 -13.47
CA GLY A 138 -23.30 7.96 -14.03
C GLY A 138 -22.44 9.05 -13.36
N GLY A 139 -23.06 10.18 -12.98
CA GLY A 139 -22.37 11.29 -12.31
C GLY A 139 -21.74 10.93 -10.95
N MET A 140 -22.23 9.88 -10.29
CA MET A 140 -21.66 9.41 -9.02
C MET A 140 -20.24 8.84 -9.20
N ALA A 141 -19.89 8.37 -10.41
CA ALA A 141 -18.55 7.88 -10.70
C ALA A 141 -17.47 8.93 -10.41
N VAL A 142 -17.74 10.20 -10.72
CA VAL A 142 -16.81 11.31 -10.46
C VAL A 142 -16.60 11.51 -8.97
N VAL A 143 -17.69 11.50 -8.18
CA VAL A 143 -17.62 11.64 -6.72
C VAL A 143 -16.80 10.51 -6.10
N ILE A 144 -17.00 9.28 -6.58
CA ILE A 144 -16.25 8.12 -6.11
C ILE A 144 -14.76 8.23 -6.47
N LEU A 145 -14.43 8.62 -7.69
CA LEU A 145 -13.03 8.83 -8.12
C LEU A 145 -12.35 9.91 -7.26
N ILE A 146 -13.04 11.01 -6.98
CA ILE A 146 -12.54 12.05 -6.06
C ILE A 146 -12.29 11.46 -4.67
N ALA A 147 -13.21 10.65 -4.14
CA ALA A 147 -13.05 10.01 -2.85
C ALA A 147 -11.84 9.05 -2.82
N VAL A 148 -11.60 8.29 -3.90
CA VAL A 148 -10.41 7.43 -4.03
C VAL A 148 -9.14 8.27 -4.03
N VAL A 149 -9.07 9.32 -4.85
CA VAL A 149 -7.89 10.20 -4.93
C VAL A 149 -7.60 10.86 -3.58
N LEU A 150 -8.62 11.44 -2.93
CA LEU A 150 -8.47 12.09 -1.63
C LEU A 150 -8.10 11.08 -0.53
N GLY A 151 -8.70 9.89 -0.56
CA GLY A 151 -8.37 8.80 0.36
C GLY A 151 -6.92 8.36 0.21
N THR A 152 -6.46 8.12 -1.02
CA THR A 152 -5.05 7.78 -1.31
C THR A 152 -4.11 8.88 -0.86
N ALA A 153 -4.41 10.15 -1.18
CA ALA A 153 -3.61 11.29 -0.74
C ALA A 153 -3.56 11.41 0.79
N GLY A 154 -4.68 11.15 1.47
CA GLY A 154 -4.78 11.14 2.93
C GLY A 154 -3.91 10.05 3.57
N VAL A 155 -3.92 8.83 3.03
CA VAL A 155 -3.05 7.74 3.50
C VAL A 155 -1.57 8.11 3.29
N PHE A 156 -1.22 8.59 2.09
CA PHE A 156 0.13 9.10 1.81
C PHE A 156 0.57 10.18 2.79
N PHE A 157 -0.30 11.15 3.09
CA PHE A 157 -0.01 12.20 4.04
C PHE A 157 0.27 11.66 5.45
N VAL A 158 -0.50 10.67 5.90
CA VAL A 158 -0.32 10.02 7.20
C VAL A 158 0.99 9.23 7.27
N ASP A 159 1.33 8.48 6.23
CA ASP A 159 2.52 7.62 6.22
C ASP A 159 3.83 8.34 5.89
N THR A 160 3.76 9.58 5.41
CA THR A 160 4.94 10.38 5.02
C THR A 160 5.19 11.58 5.94
N ARG A 161 4.58 11.64 7.14
CA ARG A 161 4.76 12.76 8.11
C ARG A 161 4.94 12.31 9.55
#